data_AF-A0A4Q0IGY6-F1
#
_entry.id   AF-A0A4Q0IGY6-F1
#
_cell.length_a   1.000
_cell.length_b   1.000
_cell.length_c   1.000
_cell.angle_alpha   90.00
_cell.angle_beta   90.00
_cell.angle_gamma   90.00
#
_symmetry.space_group_name_H-M   'P 1'
#
loop_
_entity.id
_entity.type
_entity.pdbx_description
1 polymer ?
#
loop_
_entity_poly.entity_id
_entity_poly.type
_entity_poly.pdbx_seq_one_letter_code
_entity_poly.pdbx_strand_id
1 'polypeptide(L)' 'MLDSLEGRAKKRKDIVTFSAADLHAARCAVVLVHYNSARDALACLRALNALTARPACVIIADNASRP' A
#
# COMPACT_ATOMS: atom_id res chain seq x y z
N MET A 1 29.21 -13.01 -24.75
CA MET A 1 29.83 -13.89 -23.75
C MET A 1 29.96 -13.08 -22.46
N LEU A 2 28.90 -13.08 -21.65
CA LEU A 2 28.89 -12.56 -20.30
C LEU A 2 28.13 -13.57 -19.47
N ASP A 3 28.83 -14.09 -18.48
CA ASP A 3 28.54 -15.32 -17.78
C ASP A 3 27.33 -15.25 -16.85
N SER A 4 26.61 -16.36 -16.82
CA SER A 4 26.17 -17.08 -15.63
C SER A 4 25.95 -16.27 -14.35
N LEU A 5 24.67 -16.05 -14.01
CA LEU A 5 24.22 -15.90 -12.64
C LEU A 5 23.12 -16.92 -12.37
N GLU A 6 23.51 -18.20 -12.28
CA GLU A 6 22.70 -19.23 -11.62
C GLU A 6 22.64 -18.95 -10.11
N GLY A 7 21.75 -18.02 -9.75
CA GLY A 7 21.31 -17.82 -8.37
C GLY A 7 20.33 -18.92 -7.98
N ARG A 8 20.84 -19.99 -7.39
CA ARG A 8 20.10 -21.09 -6.76
C ARG A 8 18.90 -20.56 -5.96
N ALA A 9 17.69 -20.67 -6.54
CA ALA A 9 16.46 -20.21 -5.93
C ALA A 9 16.12 -21.08 -4.71
N LYS A 10 16.60 -20.66 -3.54
CA LYS A 10 16.20 -21.22 -2.25
C LYS A 10 14.74 -20.81 -2.03
N LYS A 11 13.84 -21.79 -2.00
CA LYS A 11 12.38 -21.65 -1.81
C LYS A 11 12.08 -20.77 -0.58
N ARG A 12 12.02 -19.45 -0.76
CA ARG A 12 11.49 -18.50 0.23
C ARG A 12 9.99 -18.49 0.02
N LYS A 13 9.24 -18.93 1.03
CA LYS A 13 7.79 -18.90 1.04
C LYS A 13 7.33 -17.46 0.72
N ASP A 14 6.72 -17.33 -0.45
CA ASP A 14 5.80 -16.28 -0.87
C ASP A 14 6.29 -14.82 -0.75
N ILE A 15 7.51 -14.53 -1.21
CA ILE A 15 7.85 -13.14 -1.54
C ILE A 15 7.32 -12.87 -2.95
N VAL A 16 6.14 -12.26 -3.03
CA VAL A 16 5.59 -11.76 -4.30
C VAL A 16 6.35 -10.49 -4.67
N THR A 17 7.27 -10.60 -5.63
CA THR A 17 7.97 -9.45 -6.19
C THR A 17 7.14 -8.86 -7.32
N PHE A 18 6.57 -7.67 -7.10
CA PHE A 18 5.88 -6.93 -8.16
C PHE A 18 6.89 -6.15 -9.00
N SER A 19 6.81 -6.23 -10.33
CA SER A 19 7.59 -5.31 -11.17
C SER A 19 7.00 -3.90 -11.03
N ALA A 20 7.83 -2.87 -11.18
CA ALA A 20 7.36 -1.48 -11.09
C ALA A 20 6.27 -1.15 -12.13
N ALA A 21 6.23 -1.89 -13.25
CA ALA A 21 5.21 -1.76 -14.29
C ALA A 21 3.84 -2.31 -13.86
N ASP A 22 3.79 -3.21 -12.87
CA ASP A 22 2.55 -3.83 -12.37
C ASP A 22 1.88 -3.01 -11.25
N LEU A 23 2.58 -2.02 -10.70
CA LEU A 23 2.15 -1.21 -9.57
C LEU A 23 1.36 0.02 -10.04
N HIS A 24 0.10 -0.21 -10.43
CA HIS A 24 -0.81 0.87 -10.81
C HIS A 24 -1.65 1.32 -9.61
N ALA A 25 -1.64 2.61 -9.25
CA ALA A 25 -2.38 3.15 -8.11
C ALA A 25 -3.88 2.82 -8.16
N ALA A 26 -4.48 2.81 -9.36
CA ALA A 26 -5.87 2.40 -9.56
C ALA A 26 -6.16 0.90 -9.31
N ARG A 27 -5.18 0.11 -8.87
CA ARG A 27 -5.37 -1.27 -8.38
C ARG A 27 -5.06 -1.40 -6.89
N CYS A 28 -4.65 -0.31 -6.24
CA CYS A 28 -4.30 -0.28 -4.83
C CYS A 28 -5.52 0.11 -3.98
N ALA A 29 -5.64 -0.55 -2.84
CA ALA A 29 -6.47 -0.13 -1.73
C ALA A 29 -5.59 0.48 -0.65
N VAL A 30 -6.03 1.58 -0.03
CA VAL A 30 -5.39 2.13 1.17
C VAL A 30 -6.28 1.86 2.37
N VAL A 31 -5.73 1.28 3.43
CA VAL A 31 -6.44 1.06 4.69
C VAL A 31 -5.86 1.99 5.75
N LEU A 32 -6.68 2.91 6.24
CA LEU A 32 -6.33 3.82 7.33
C LEU A 32 -6.95 3.30 8.62
N VAL A 33 -6.12 2.75 9.50
CA VAL A 33 -6.54 2.32 10.84
C VAL A 33 -6.32 3.48 11.81
N HIS A 34 -7.34 3.83 12.61
CA HIS A 34 -7.23 4.93 13.56
C HIS A 34 -7.94 4.64 14.90
N TYR A 35 -7.55 5.38 15.94
CA TYR A 35 -8.15 5.36 17.28
C TYR A 35 -7.97 6.72 17.94
N ASN A 36 -9.08 7.41 18.25
CA ASN A 36 -9.10 8.77 18.82
C ASN A 36 -8.27 9.80 18.05
N SER A 37 -8.06 9.59 16.74
CA SER A 37 -7.19 10.42 15.89
C SER A 37 -7.92 10.94 14.66
N ALA A 38 -9.18 11.34 14.81
CA ALA A 38 -10.05 11.81 13.72
C ALA A 38 -9.43 12.95 12.89
N ARG A 39 -8.69 13.86 13.53
CA ARG A 39 -8.02 14.98 12.84
C ARG A 39 -6.90 14.49 11.92
N ASP A 40 -6.11 13.51 12.37
CA ASP A 40 -5.02 12.94 11.59
C ASP A 40 -5.55 12.05 10.47
N ALA A 41 -6.58 11.25 10.75
CA ALA A 41 -7.28 10.47 9.73
C ALA A 41 -7.81 11.39 8.60
N LEU A 42 -8.41 12.53 8.96
CA LEU A 42 -8.87 13.52 7.99
C LEU A 42 -7.70 14.15 7.20
N ALA A 43 -6.58 14.44 7.85
CA ALA A 43 -5.39 14.96 7.18
C ALA A 43 -4.83 13.94 6.18
N CYS A 44 -4.76 12.65 6.55
CA CYS A 44 -4.38 11.56 5.65
C CYS A 44 -5.31 11.45 4.45
N LEU A 45 -6.63 11.54 4.64
CA LEU A 45 -7.59 11.52 3.53
C LEU A 45 -7.38 12.68 2.56
N ARG A 46 -7.14 13.88 3.08
CA ARG A 46 -6.83 15.06 2.25
C ARG A 46 -5.55 14.85 1.44
N ALA A 47 -4.50 14.31 2.06
CA ALA A 47 -3.26 14.00 1.38
C ALA A 47 -3.46 12.96 0.26
N LEU A 48 -4.20 11.88 0.53
CA LEU A 48 -4.54 10.86 -0.48
C LEU A 48 -5.33 11.43 -1.65
N ASN A 49 -6.27 12.34 -1.39
CA ASN A 49 -7.06 12.99 -2.44
C ASN A 49 -6.21 13.96 -3.30
N ALA A 50 -5.15 14.53 -2.74
CA ALA A 50 -4.23 15.42 -3.44
C ALA A 50 -3.21 14.67 -4.31
N LEU A 51 -3.10 13.34 -4.21
CA LEU A 51 -2.22 12.55 -5.07
C LEU A 51 -2.68 12.62 -6.53
N THR A 52 -1.70 12.76 -7.45
CA THR A 52 -1.92 12.65 -8.89
C THR A 52 -2.34 11.24 -9.29
N ALA A 53 -1.72 10.23 -8.68
CA ALA A 53 -2.09 8.82 -8.81
C ALA A 53 -2.90 8.39 -7.58
N ARG A 54 -4.22 8.29 -7.72
CA ARG A 54 -5.13 7.96 -6.63
C ARG A 54 -5.32 6.45 -6.47
N PRO A 55 -5.47 5.95 -5.22
CA PRO A 55 -5.90 4.58 -4.98
C PRO A 55 -7.32 4.36 -5.49
N ALA A 56 -7.65 3.12 -5.86
CA ALA A 56 -9.01 2.76 -6.27
C ALA A 56 -10.01 2.86 -5.12
N CYS A 57 -9.58 2.55 -3.90
CA CYS A 57 -10.40 2.69 -2.72
C CYS A 57 -9.58 3.09 -1.50
N VAL A 58 -10.23 3.80 -0.58
CA VAL A 58 -9.71 4.08 0.75
C VAL A 58 -10.70 3.52 1.76
N ILE A 59 -10.22 2.67 2.65
CA ILE A 59 -10.98 2.05 3.72
C ILE A 59 -10.54 2.70 5.03
N ILE A 60 -11.48 3.19 5.81
CA ILE A 60 -11.22 3.76 7.14
C ILE A 60 -11.68 2.75 8.17
N ALA A 61 -10.76 2.26 8.98
CA ALA A 61 -11.01 1.31 10.04
C ALA A 61 -10.83 2.00 11.39
N ASP A 62 -11.95 2.32 12.03
CA ASP A 62 -11.95 2.84 13.40
C ASP A 62 -11.79 1.69 14.40
N ASN A 63 -10.82 1.79 15.29
CA ASN A 63 -10.57 0.81 16.34
C ASN A 63 -11.30 1.17 17.63
N ALA A 64 -12.62 1.33 17.55
CA ALA A 64 -13.51 1.66 18.67
C ALA A 64 -13.12 2.98 19.38
N SER A 65 -12.99 4.06 18.62
CA SER A 65 -12.75 5.40 19.19
C SER A 65 -13.85 5.79 20.17
N ARG A 66 -13.48 6.64 21.13
CA ARG A 66 -14.41 7.19 22.10
C ARG A 66 -15.14 8.41 21.49
N PRO A 67 -16.42 8.60 21.82
CA PRO A 67 -17.18 9.80 21.44
C PRO A 67 -16.54 11.10 21.93
#